data_AF-A0A930SEZ2-F1
#
_entry.id   AF-A0A930SEZ2-F1
#
_cell.length_a   1.000
_cell.length_b   1.000
_cell.length_c   1.000
_cell.angle_alpha   90.00
_cell.angle_beta   90.00
_cell.angle_gamma   90.00
#
_symmetry.space_group_name_H-M   'P 1'
#
loop_
_entity.id
_entity.type
_entity.pdbx_description
1 polymer ?
#
loop_
_entity_poly.entity_id
_entity_poly.type
_entity_poly.pdbx_seq_one_letter_code
_entity_poly.pdbx_strand_id
1 'polypeptide(L)'
;GGFLMRDIVDAGPEPLEFYVLQPQNGQKELRQYMVQKGYVIVLEIIVEDAGKLYTAFLAIREDCVEKYTGTPIQENVYAALPEESLLWSVGALLEQERPPLWKKYIDYLIYQRQCALDGMTDKLSHTDKYKELDAEVAFLCSLLENR
;
A
#
# COMPACT_ATOMS: atom_id res chain seq x y z
N GLY A 1 -7.72 -3.00 11.14
CA GLY A 1 -7.55 -2.38 9.82
C GLY A 1 -6.67 -1.15 9.93
N GLY A 2 -6.26 -0.56 8.82
CA GLY A 2 -5.30 0.55 8.77
C GLY A 2 -5.74 1.77 9.58
N PHE A 3 -7.01 2.16 9.49
CA PHE A 3 -7.59 3.24 10.30
C PHE A 3 -7.45 3.01 11.80
N LEU A 4 -7.78 1.81 12.28
CA LEU A 4 -7.61 1.47 13.70
C LEU A 4 -6.12 1.46 14.11
N MET A 5 -5.24 0.97 13.24
CA MET A 5 -3.80 0.96 13.50
C MET A 5 -3.24 2.39 13.62
N ARG A 6 -3.70 3.31 12.76
CA ARG A 6 -3.39 4.74 12.85
C ARG A 6 -3.77 5.29 14.22
N ASP A 7 -5.01 5.04 14.66
CA ASP A 7 -5.51 5.56 15.94
C ASP A 7 -4.72 4.99 17.13
N ILE A 8 -4.30 3.71 17.05
CA ILE A 8 -3.42 3.09 18.05
C ILE A 8 -2.05 3.76 18.10
N VAL A 9 -1.46 4.05 16.92
CA VAL A 9 -0.16 4.75 16.85
C VAL A 9 -0.29 6.18 17.38
N ASP A 10 -1.39 6.88 17.07
CA ASP A 10 -1.63 8.25 17.54
C ASP A 10 -1.82 8.34 19.06
N ALA A 11 -2.56 7.39 19.64
CA ALA A 11 -2.82 7.35 21.08
C ALA A 11 -1.64 6.84 21.92
N GLY A 12 -0.57 6.35 21.28
CA GLY A 12 0.62 5.85 21.95
C GLY A 12 1.35 6.93 22.78
N PRO A 13 1.99 6.55 23.91
CA PRO A 13 2.59 7.53 24.83
C PRO A 13 3.81 8.24 24.23
N GLU A 14 4.70 7.49 23.55
CA GLU A 14 5.88 8.02 22.85
C GLU A 14 6.03 7.34 21.48
N PRO A 15 6.49 8.07 20.44
CA PRO A 15 6.72 7.49 19.12
C PRO A 15 7.81 6.42 19.18
N LEU A 16 7.44 5.17 18.87
CA LEU A 16 8.39 4.06 18.81
C LEU A 16 9.42 4.31 17.70
N GLU A 17 10.62 3.74 17.84
CA GLU A 17 11.66 3.84 16.81
C GLU A 17 11.24 3.13 15.51
N PHE A 18 10.42 2.08 15.59
CA PHE A 18 9.89 1.39 14.41
C PHE A 18 8.56 0.68 14.68
N TYR A 19 7.85 0.36 13.61
CA TYR A 19 6.64 -0.46 13.60
C TYR A 19 6.70 -1.50 12.49
N VAL A 20 6.27 -2.72 12.78
CA VAL A 20 5.92 -3.73 11.77
C VAL A 20 4.41 -3.79 11.71
N LEU A 21 3.84 -3.43 10.55
CA LEU A 21 2.41 -3.18 10.38
C LEU A 21 1.83 -4.09 9.30
N GLN A 22 0.73 -4.77 9.63
CA GLN A 22 0.02 -5.70 8.74
C GLN A 22 -1.46 -5.27 8.64
N PRO A 23 -1.77 -4.19 7.90
CA PRO A 23 -3.16 -3.72 7.74
C PRO A 23 -4.00 -4.69 6.89
N GLN A 24 -5.12 -5.16 7.45
CA GLN A 24 -6.11 -5.97 6.72
C GLN A 24 -6.91 -5.16 5.68
N ASN A 25 -6.99 -3.83 5.85
CA ASN A 25 -7.61 -2.86 4.94
C ASN A 25 -7.04 -1.46 5.24
N GLY A 26 -7.42 -0.43 4.49
CA GLY A 26 -7.01 0.96 4.78
C GLY A 26 -5.50 1.18 4.65
N GLN A 27 -4.87 0.52 3.68
CA GLN A 27 -3.43 0.55 3.48
C GLN A 27 -2.93 1.95 3.09
N LYS A 28 -3.64 2.65 2.18
CA LYS A 28 -3.34 4.04 1.80
C LYS A 28 -3.27 4.94 3.02
N GLU A 29 -4.34 4.96 3.81
CA GLU A 29 -4.43 5.76 5.03
C GLU A 29 -3.25 5.50 5.97
N LEU A 30 -2.98 4.23 6.29
CA LEU A 30 -1.94 3.90 7.25
C LEU A 30 -0.54 4.28 6.73
N ARG A 31 -0.23 4.01 5.46
CA ARG A 31 1.07 4.39 4.88
C ARG A 31 1.26 5.90 4.85
N GLN A 32 0.26 6.65 4.40
CA GLN A 32 0.29 8.11 4.39
C GLN A 32 0.49 8.67 5.79
N TYR A 33 -0.26 8.15 6.76
CA TYR A 33 -0.13 8.58 8.15
C TYR A 33 1.26 8.31 8.74
N MET A 34 1.83 7.12 8.51
CA MET A 34 3.18 6.82 8.99
C MET A 34 4.21 7.79 8.41
N VAL A 35 4.13 8.08 7.12
CA VAL A 35 5.01 9.07 6.46
C VAL A 35 4.82 10.47 7.03
N GLN A 36 3.58 10.91 7.24
CA GLN A 36 3.26 12.21 7.84
C GLN A 36 3.79 12.34 9.28
N LYS A 37 3.89 11.23 10.03
CA LYS A 37 4.45 11.20 11.39
C LYS A 37 5.99 11.10 11.42
N GLY A 38 6.66 11.22 10.28
CA GLY A 38 8.13 11.18 10.20
C GLY A 38 8.71 9.78 10.21
N TYR A 39 7.95 8.79 9.73
CA TYR A 39 8.47 7.43 9.49
C TYR A 39 8.79 7.22 8.02
N VAL A 40 9.85 6.46 7.77
CA VAL A 40 10.24 5.97 6.46
C VAL A 40 9.82 4.50 6.37
N ILE A 41 9.04 4.17 5.33
CA ILE A 41 8.72 2.78 5.02
C ILE A 41 9.91 2.21 4.25
N VAL A 42 10.58 1.21 4.82
CA VAL A 42 11.86 0.68 4.29
C VAL A 42 11.78 -0.74 3.74
N LEU A 43 10.70 -1.44 4.03
CA LEU A 43 10.45 -2.80 3.56
C LEU A 43 8.96 -3.03 3.47
N GLU A 44 8.54 -3.69 2.40
CA GLU A 44 7.20 -4.23 2.25
C GLU A 44 7.29 -5.69 1.81
N ILE A 45 6.36 -6.52 2.30
CA ILE A 45 6.30 -7.92 1.91
C ILE A 45 4.88 -8.31 1.52
N ILE A 46 4.79 -9.33 0.69
CA ILE A 46 3.56 -10.06 0.38
C ILE A 46 3.71 -11.45 1.00
N VAL A 47 2.71 -11.85 1.76
CA VAL A 47 2.64 -13.17 2.40
C VAL A 47 1.38 -13.86 1.93
N GLU A 48 1.48 -15.14 1.58
CA GLU A 48 0.33 -16.01 1.35
C GLU A 48 0.17 -16.97 2.52
N ASP A 49 -1.01 -16.97 3.13
CA ASP A 49 -1.37 -17.92 4.19
C ASP A 49 -2.84 -18.36 4.04
N ALA A 50 -3.08 -19.68 4.15
CA ALA A 50 -4.39 -20.31 3.95
C ALA A 50 -5.14 -19.82 2.69
N GLY A 51 -4.42 -19.59 1.59
CA GLY A 51 -4.96 -19.12 0.30
C GLY A 51 -5.35 -17.63 0.28
N LYS A 52 -5.00 -16.87 1.31
CA LYS A 52 -5.20 -15.41 1.39
C LYS A 52 -3.87 -14.69 1.25
N LEU A 53 -3.89 -13.56 0.55
CA LEU A 53 -2.74 -12.68 0.43
C LEU A 53 -2.83 -11.55 1.44
N TYR A 54 -1.72 -11.29 2.10
CA TYR A 54 -1.54 -10.22 3.07
C TYR A 54 -0.33 -9.39 2.70
N THR A 55 -0.40 -8.09 2.97
CA THR A 55 0.76 -7.21 2.94
C THR A 55 1.14 -6.81 4.36
N ALA A 56 2.44 -6.66 4.56
CA ALA A 56 3.00 -6.06 5.76
C ALA A 56 4.12 -5.10 5.36
N PHE A 57 4.38 -4.10 6.19
CA PHE A 57 5.47 -3.18 5.98
C PHE A 57 6.18 -2.81 7.28
N LEU A 58 7.46 -2.47 7.17
CA LEU A 58 8.30 -1.94 8.23
C LEU A 58 8.43 -0.43 8.05
N ALA A 59 8.00 0.32 9.06
CA ALA A 59 8.15 1.76 9.13
C ALA A 59 9.13 2.11 10.26
N ILE A 60 10.18 2.87 9.97
CA ILE A 60 11.22 3.26 10.93
C ILE A 60 11.22 4.78 11.03
N ARG A 61 11.29 5.32 12.25
CA ARG A 61 11.37 6.76 12.48
C ARG A 61 12.61 7.30 11.77
N GLU A 62 12.50 8.44 11.09
CA GLU A 62 13.52 8.95 10.18
C GLU A 62 14.92 9.06 10.80
N ASP A 63 15.00 9.54 12.04
CA ASP A 63 16.24 9.66 12.84
C ASP A 63 16.87 8.31 13.25
N CYS A 64 16.12 7.22 13.13
CA CYS A 64 16.53 5.87 13.51
C CYS A 64 16.85 4.97 12.31
N VAL A 65 16.62 5.42 11.06
CA VAL A 65 16.78 4.57 9.87
C VAL A 65 18.16 3.94 9.80
N GLU A 66 19.22 4.76 9.87
CA GLU A 66 20.61 4.29 9.75
C GLU A 66 20.98 3.23 10.82
N LYS A 67 20.45 3.37 12.03
CA LYS A 67 20.64 2.39 13.12
C LYS A 67 20.13 0.99 12.76
N TYR A 68 19.06 0.91 11.97
CA TYR A 68 18.38 -0.35 11.65
C TYR A 68 18.72 -0.89 10.25
N THR A 69 19.07 -0.03 9.30
CA THR A 69 19.40 -0.42 7.92
C THR A 69 20.91 -0.50 7.67
N GLY A 70 21.73 0.14 8.53
CA GLY A 70 23.18 0.28 8.32
C GLY A 70 23.55 1.25 7.20
N THR A 71 22.57 1.95 6.62
CA THR A 71 22.76 2.93 5.56
C THR A 71 21.95 4.20 5.86
N PRO A 72 22.48 5.40 5.60
CA PRO A 72 21.66 6.62 5.66
C PRO A 72 20.50 6.53 4.65
N ILE A 73 19.45 7.30 4.92
CA ILE A 73 18.16 7.30 4.21
C ILE A 73 18.33 7.06 2.71
N GLN A 74 17.83 5.92 2.22
CA GLN A 74 17.63 5.69 0.78
C GLN A 74 16.45 6.52 0.29
N GLU A 75 16.38 6.73 -1.03
CA GLU A 75 15.30 7.46 -1.69
C GLU A 75 13.93 6.94 -1.21
N ASN A 76 13.23 7.77 -0.43
CA ASN A 76 11.93 7.42 0.12
C ASN A 76 10.89 7.57 -1.00
N VAL A 77 10.58 6.45 -1.66
CA VAL A 77 9.61 6.40 -2.78
C VAL A 77 8.26 7.03 -2.39
N TYR A 78 7.87 6.91 -1.13
CA TYR A 78 6.62 7.46 -0.61
C TYR A 78 6.67 8.96 -0.36
N ALA A 79 7.83 9.54 -0.06
CA ALA A 79 7.97 10.99 0.16
C ALA A 79 7.70 11.80 -1.12
N ALA A 80 8.02 11.25 -2.29
CA ALA A 80 7.76 11.87 -3.59
C ALA A 80 6.46 11.39 -4.25
N LEU A 81 5.75 10.44 -3.63
CA LEU A 81 4.58 9.81 -4.23
C LEU A 81 3.35 10.75 -4.16
N PRO A 82 2.68 11.05 -5.28
CA PRO A 82 1.46 11.85 -5.27
C PRO A 82 0.41 11.25 -4.32
N GLU A 83 -0.28 12.08 -3.55
CA GLU A 83 -1.24 11.64 -2.52
C GLU A 83 -2.36 10.76 -3.09
N GLU A 84 -2.76 11.00 -4.34
CA GLU A 84 -3.80 10.23 -5.03
C GLU A 84 -3.31 8.96 -5.72
N SER A 85 -2.00 8.67 -5.66
CA SER A 85 -1.47 7.46 -6.28
C SER A 85 -2.06 6.20 -5.65
N LEU A 86 -2.52 5.27 -6.50
CA LEU A 86 -2.98 3.96 -6.05
C LEU A 86 -1.84 3.13 -5.43
N LEU A 87 -0.58 3.50 -5.66
CA LEU A 87 0.57 2.87 -5.01
C LEU A 87 0.57 3.02 -3.49
N TRP A 88 -0.10 4.04 -2.93
CA TRP A 88 -0.33 4.12 -1.48
C TRP A 88 -1.17 2.94 -0.96
N SER A 89 -2.11 2.44 -1.77
CA SER A 89 -2.92 1.26 -1.44
C SER A 89 -2.18 -0.03 -1.73
N VAL A 90 -1.56 -0.13 -2.91
CA VAL A 90 -0.96 -1.36 -3.43
C VAL A 90 0.36 -1.70 -2.75
N GLY A 91 1.21 -0.69 -2.52
CA GLY A 91 2.59 -0.83 -2.06
C GLY A 91 3.57 -0.36 -3.13
N ALA A 92 4.16 0.83 -2.97
CA ALA A 92 5.14 1.39 -3.89
C ALA A 92 6.48 0.63 -3.88
N LEU A 93 6.96 0.17 -2.72
CA LEU A 93 8.18 -0.67 -2.68
C LEU A 93 7.89 -2.06 -3.26
N LEU A 94 6.69 -2.60 -3.05
CA LEU A 94 6.29 -3.85 -3.68
C LEU A 94 6.28 -3.75 -5.21
N GLU A 95 5.89 -2.61 -5.77
CA GLU A 95 5.94 -2.35 -7.22
C GLU A 95 7.38 -2.23 -7.72
N GLN A 96 8.25 -1.55 -6.97
CA GLN A 96 9.66 -1.39 -7.32
C GLN A 96 10.42 -2.74 -7.27
N GLU A 97 10.16 -3.55 -6.24
CA GLU A 97 10.85 -4.83 -6.01
C GLU A 97 10.26 -5.98 -6.83
N ARG A 98 8.94 -5.99 -7.02
CA ARG A 98 8.15 -7.08 -7.63
C ARG A 98 8.54 -8.47 -7.08
N PRO A 99 8.31 -8.75 -5.80
CA PRO A 99 8.63 -10.05 -5.21
C PRO A 99 7.89 -11.21 -5.91
N PRO A 100 8.26 -12.49 -5.68
CA PRO A 100 7.65 -13.62 -6.39
C PRO A 100 6.12 -13.69 -6.37
N LEU A 101 5.48 -13.18 -5.31
CA LEU A 101 4.02 -13.11 -5.17
C LEU A 101 3.37 -11.88 -5.81
N TRP A 102 4.15 -10.95 -6.36
CA TRP A 102 3.69 -9.68 -6.93
C TRP A 102 2.61 -9.87 -7.98
N LYS A 103 2.89 -10.68 -9.01
CA LYS A 103 1.93 -10.92 -10.09
C LYS A 103 0.61 -11.46 -9.55
N LYS A 104 0.67 -12.46 -8.66
CA LYS A 104 -0.50 -13.06 -8.04
C LYS A 104 -1.30 -12.06 -7.21
N TYR A 105 -0.61 -11.17 -6.50
CA TYR A 105 -1.23 -10.09 -5.72
C TYR A 105 -1.94 -9.07 -6.60
N ILE A 106 -1.29 -8.58 -7.66
CA ILE A 106 -1.92 -7.63 -8.58
C ILE A 106 -3.07 -8.27 -9.36
N ASP A 107 -2.91 -9.51 -9.86
CA ASP A 107 -4.00 -10.27 -10.50
C ASP A 107 -5.21 -10.39 -9.55
N TYR A 108 -4.98 -10.65 -8.27
CA TYR A 108 -6.04 -10.70 -7.26
C TYR A 108 -6.73 -9.34 -7.06
N LEU A 109 -5.97 -8.24 -6.99
CA LEU A 109 -6.51 -6.90 -6.86
C LEU A 109 -7.33 -6.46 -8.09
N ILE A 110 -6.88 -6.83 -9.29
CA ILE A 110 -7.61 -6.62 -10.54
C ILE A 110 -8.92 -7.40 -10.51
N TYR A 111 -8.86 -8.70 -10.19
CA TYR A 111 -10.04 -9.55 -10.13
C TYR A 111 -11.12 -8.99 -9.18
N GLN A 112 -10.72 -8.57 -7.96
CA GLN A 112 -11.65 -7.99 -7.00
C GLN A 112 -12.37 -6.75 -7.53
N ARG A 113 -11.64 -5.86 -8.21
CA ARG A 113 -12.18 -4.62 -8.77
C ARG A 113 -13.04 -4.86 -10.00
N GLN A 114 -12.60 -5.77 -10.87
CA GLN A 114 -13.39 -6.18 -12.03
C GLN A 114 -14.72 -6.80 -11.59
N CYS A 115 -14.74 -7.69 -10.59
CA CYS A 115 -16.01 -8.22 -10.07
C CYS A 115 -16.92 -7.13 -9.51
N ALA A 116 -16.36 -6.10 -8.87
CA ALA A 116 -17.15 -4.96 -8.41
C ALA A 116 -17.67 -4.12 -9.59
N LEU A 117 -16.87 -3.93 -10.64
CA LEU A 117 -17.26 -3.19 -11.85
C LEU A 117 -18.34 -3.94 -12.64
N ASP A 118 -18.19 -5.25 -12.85
CA ASP A 118 -19.17 -6.10 -13.53
C ASP A 118 -20.51 -6.17 -12.78
N GLY A 119 -20.46 -6.05 -11.44
CA GLY A 119 -21.65 -5.92 -10.61
C GLY A 119 -22.34 -4.56 -10.74
N MET A 120 -21.64 -3.53 -11.22
CA MET A 120 -22.21 -2.23 -11.55
C MET A 120 -22.75 -2.28 -12.99
N THR A 121 -24.07 -2.20 -13.17
CA THR A 121 -24.67 -2.19 -14.52
C THR A 121 -24.15 -1.03 -15.36
N ASP A 122 -24.10 -1.17 -16.69
CA ASP A 122 -23.70 -0.12 -17.66
C ASP A 122 -24.39 1.24 -17.43
N LYS A 123 -25.59 1.21 -16.85
CA LYS A 123 -26.34 2.42 -16.46
C LYS A 123 -25.60 3.29 -15.43
N LEU A 124 -24.63 2.74 -14.70
CA LEU A 124 -23.81 3.43 -13.70
C LEU A 124 -22.45 3.89 -14.24
N SER A 125 -22.14 3.63 -15.52
CA SER A 125 -20.88 4.04 -16.16
C SER A 125 -20.57 5.53 -16.09
N HIS A 126 -21.62 6.36 -15.98
CA HIS A 126 -21.49 7.80 -15.85
C HIS A 126 -21.09 8.26 -14.44
N THR A 127 -21.26 7.41 -13.42
CA THR A 127 -20.97 7.74 -12.03
C THR A 127 -19.47 7.82 -11.76
N ASP A 128 -19.07 8.70 -10.86
CA ASP A 128 -17.66 8.88 -10.52
C ASP A 128 -17.04 7.60 -9.97
N LYS A 129 -17.78 6.88 -9.12
CA LYS A 129 -17.35 5.59 -8.58
C LYS A 129 -17.04 4.54 -9.65
N TYR A 130 -17.82 4.49 -10.73
CA TYR A 130 -17.54 3.56 -11.83
C TYR A 130 -16.24 3.96 -12.53
N LYS A 131 -16.08 5.24 -12.86
CA LYS A 131 -14.88 5.76 -13.55
C LYS A 131 -13.62 5.61 -12.72
N GLU A 132 -13.71 5.84 -11.41
CA GLU A 132 -12.62 5.60 -10.46
C GLU A 132 -12.20 4.13 -10.47
N LEU A 133 -13.17 3.21 -10.35
CA LEU A 133 -12.89 1.78 -10.32
C LEU A 133 -12.30 1.26 -11.64
N ASP A 134 -12.83 1.75 -12.77
CA ASP A 134 -12.32 1.45 -14.12
C ASP A 134 -10.87 1.96 -14.29
N ALA A 135 -10.60 3.19 -13.84
CA ALA A 135 -9.25 3.76 -13.84
C ALA A 135 -8.28 2.98 -12.92
N GLU A 136 -8.75 2.53 -11.75
CA GLU A 136 -7.94 1.68 -10.87
C GLU A 136 -7.60 0.34 -11.53
N VAL A 137 -8.56 -0.31 -12.21
CA VAL A 137 -8.31 -1.55 -12.96
C VAL A 137 -7.27 -1.31 -14.05
N ALA A 138 -7.44 -0.28 -14.87
CA ALA A 138 -6.50 0.08 -15.94
C ALA A 138 -5.09 0.34 -15.37
N PHE A 139 -4.98 1.07 -14.27
CA PHE A 139 -3.72 1.31 -13.59
C PHE A 139 -3.08 0.00 -13.12
N LEU A 140 -3.82 -0.88 -12.46
CA LEU A 140 -3.31 -2.16 -11.97
C LEU A 140 -2.85 -3.08 -13.13
N CYS A 141 -3.58 -3.11 -14.24
CA CYS A 141 -3.15 -3.83 -15.44
C CYS A 141 -1.81 -3.30 -15.97
N SER A 142 -1.63 -1.98 -16.00
CA SER A 142 -0.37 -1.36 -16.44
C SER A 142 0.84 -1.76 -15.56
N LEU A 143 0.61 -2.11 -14.29
CA LEU A 143 1.68 -2.61 -13.40
C LEU A 143 2.17 -4.01 -13.79
N LEU A 144 1.38 -4.77 -14.56
CA LEU A 144 1.76 -6.08 -15.09
C LEU A 144 2.39 -5.99 -16.48
N GLU A 145 1.99 -5.01 -17.28
CA GLU A 145 2.45 -4.81 -18.67
C GLU A 145 3.82 -4.16 -18.75
N ASN A 146 4.16 -3.29 -17.80
CA ASN A 146 5.46 -2.63 -17.76
C ASN A 146 6.55 -3.61 -17.32
N ARG A 147 7.08 -4.39 -18.28
CA ARG A 147 8.49 -4.82 -18.42
C ARG A 147 8.74 -5.44 -19.79
#